data_AF-A0A498NW25-F1
#
_entry.id   AF-A0A498NW25-F1
#
_cell.length_a   1.000
_cell.length_b   1.000
_cell.length_c   1.000
_cell.angle_alpha   90.00
_cell.angle_beta   90.00
_cell.angle_gamma   90.00
#
_symmetry.space_group_name_H-M   'P 1'
#
loop_
_entity.id
_entity.type
_entity.pdbx_description
1 polymer ?
#
loop_
_entity_poly.entity_id
_entity_poly.type
_entity_poly.pdbx_seq_one_letter_code
_entity_poly.pdbx_strand_id
1 'polypeptide(L)'
;MLTCRMKPVSHEGRTDDKKYDVIMNHETTIDVTELNFPHKPPKESAALTIAEIKTMPANQKISTLQAAVYNIPPTSNTVNIRGTDWELKTCQVADSTSSMELTLWETYMEAVKTTDVPDI
;
A
#
# COMPACT_ATOMS: atom_id res chain seq x y z
N MET A 1 -1.79 21.03 -24.89
CA MET A 1 -2.63 20.10 -25.68
C MET A 1 -2.19 18.69 -25.27
N LEU A 2 -2.99 17.99 -24.46
CA LEU A 2 -2.62 16.68 -23.92
C LEU A 2 -3.06 15.58 -24.91
N THR A 3 -2.09 14.83 -25.45
CA THR A 3 -2.38 13.65 -26.29
C THR A 3 -2.05 12.40 -25.49
N CYS A 4 -2.98 11.98 -24.63
CA CYS A 4 -2.88 10.72 -23.89
C CYS A 4 -3.41 9.58 -24.77
N ARG A 5 -2.57 8.58 -25.08
CA ARG A 5 -3.03 7.37 -25.78
C ARG A 5 -3.60 6.38 -24.76
N MET A 6 -4.92 6.23 -24.76
CA MET A 6 -5.59 5.18 -24.00
C MET A 6 -5.46 3.84 -24.73
N LYS A 7 -5.00 2.80 -24.05
CA LYS A 7 -5.06 1.42 -24.55
C LYS A 7 -6.14 0.64 -23.79
N PRO A 8 -6.93 -0.20 -24.47
CA PRO A 8 -7.86 -1.08 -23.80
C PRO A 8 -7.08 -2.12 -22.98
N VAL A 9 -7.52 -2.37 -21.75
CA VAL A 9 -6.95 -3.41 -20.90
C VAL A 9 -7.46 -4.77 -21.40
N SER A 10 -6.58 -5.57 -22.00
CA SER A 10 -6.86 -6.99 -22.27
C SER A 10 -6.66 -7.79 -20.99
N HIS A 11 -7.62 -7.68 -20.06
CA HIS A 11 -7.76 -8.66 -19.00
C HIS A 11 -8.80 -9.68 -19.46
N GLU A 12 -8.35 -10.89 -19.81
CA GLU A 12 -9.26 -12.03 -19.92
C GLU A 12 -9.97 -12.18 -18.56
N GLY A 13 -11.30 -12.14 -18.60
CA GLY A 13 -12.16 -12.52 -17.48
C GLY A 13 -12.60 -11.39 -16.55
N ARG A 14 -13.43 -10.47 -17.04
CA ARG A 14 -14.72 -10.11 -16.41
C ARG A 14 -15.48 -9.09 -17.26
N THR A 15 -16.70 -9.48 -17.62
CA THR A 15 -17.72 -8.70 -18.31
C THR A 15 -18.02 -7.35 -17.63
N ASP A 16 -18.20 -6.34 -18.48
CA ASP A 16 -18.76 -5.00 -18.21
C ASP A 16 -18.00 -4.07 -17.26
N ASP A 17 -16.99 -3.39 -17.80
CA ASP A 17 -16.77 -1.93 -17.68
C ASP A 17 -15.52 -1.60 -18.49
N LYS A 18 -15.59 -0.63 -19.42
CA LYS A 18 -14.43 -0.19 -20.22
C LYS A 18 -13.39 0.49 -19.33
N LYS A 19 -12.53 -0.30 -18.69
CA LYS A 19 -11.39 0.17 -17.92
C LYS A 19 -10.23 0.46 -18.88
N TYR A 20 -9.74 1.69 -18.82
CA TYR A 20 -8.54 2.13 -19.53
C TYR A 20 -7.44 2.35 -18.51
N ASP A 21 -6.24 1.87 -18.82
CA ASP A 21 -5.04 2.24 -18.09
C ASP A 21 -4.34 3.38 -18.82
N VAL A 22 -3.83 4.35 -18.05
CA VAL A 22 -3.01 5.44 -18.57
C VAL A 22 -1.56 4.99 -18.58
N ILE A 23 -0.98 4.86 -19.77
CA ILE A 23 0.43 4.51 -19.94
C ILE A 23 1.18 5.77 -20.33
N MET A 24 2.11 6.20 -19.48
CA MET A 24 3.00 7.32 -19.79
C MET A 24 4.20 6.82 -20.60
N ASN A 25 4.62 7.60 -21.58
CA ASN A 25 5.81 7.36 -22.39
C ASN A 25 6.74 8.59 -22.35
N HIS A 26 7.88 8.52 -23.04
CA HIS A 26 8.86 9.62 -23.10
C HIS A 26 8.33 10.91 -23.78
N GLU A 27 7.21 10.83 -24.49
CA GLU A 27 6.54 11.98 -25.12
C GLU A 27 5.44 12.57 -24.22
N THR A 28 5.16 11.94 -23.07
CA THR A 28 4.13 12.40 -22.13
C THR A 28 4.67 13.55 -21.29
N THR A 29 4.04 14.72 -21.40
CA THR A 29 4.33 15.88 -20.55
C THR A 29 3.32 15.97 -19.41
N ILE A 30 3.81 16.32 -18.21
CA ILE A 30 2.99 16.52 -17.02
C ILE A 30 3.17 17.98 -16.60
N ASP A 31 2.10 18.76 -16.69
CA ASP A 31 2.08 20.17 -16.31
C ASP A 31 1.14 20.36 -15.11
N VAL A 32 1.61 21.05 -14.07
CA VAL A 32 0.78 21.37 -12.89
C VAL A 32 -0.08 22.60 -13.23
N THR A 33 -1.39 22.44 -13.20
CA THR A 33 -2.34 23.54 -13.43
C THR A 33 -3.30 23.64 -12.24
N GLU A 34 -3.48 24.85 -11.72
CA GLU A 34 -4.48 25.12 -10.68
C GLU A 34 -5.86 25.25 -11.32
N LEU A 35 -6.77 24.34 -10.96
CA LEU A 35 -8.14 24.33 -11.44
C LEU A 35 -9.08 24.38 -10.23
N ASN A 36 -10.08 25.26 -10.29
CA ASN A 36 -11.12 25.39 -9.26
C ASN A 36 -12.17 24.26 -9.39
N PHE A 37 -11.71 23.01 -9.31
CA PHE A 37 -12.61 21.87 -9.19
C PHE A 37 -12.97 21.63 -7.72
N PRO A 38 -14.20 21.21 -7.41
CA PRO A 38 -14.53 20.73 -6.09
C PRO A 38 -13.66 19.50 -5.79
N HIS A 39 -12.77 19.63 -4.80
CA HIS A 39 -11.89 18.54 -4.38
C HIS A 39 -12.74 17.40 -3.83
N LYS A 40 -12.71 16.26 -4.52
CA LYS A 40 -13.29 15.02 -4.00
C LYS A 40 -12.14 14.19 -3.43
N PRO A 41 -12.04 14.06 -2.10
CA PRO A 41 -11.00 13.23 -1.51
C PRO A 41 -11.16 11.77 -1.99
N PRO A 42 -10.08 11.00 -2.03
CA PRO A 42 -10.18 9.55 -2.22
C PRO A 42 -11.24 8.97 -1.28
N LYS A 43 -12.00 7.98 -1.75
CA LYS A 43 -12.95 7.29 -0.89
C LYS A 43 -12.17 6.64 0.25
N GLU A 44 -12.29 7.18 1.45
CA GLU A 44 -11.73 6.56 2.64
C GLU A 44 -12.41 5.20 2.83
N SER A 45 -11.60 4.15 2.86
CA SER A 45 -12.10 2.81 3.17
C SER A 45 -12.18 2.67 4.68
N ALA A 46 -13.28 2.09 5.17
CA ALA A 46 -13.46 1.80 6.58
C ALA A 46 -12.29 0.94 7.08
N ALA A 47 -11.73 1.31 8.25
CA ALA A 47 -10.69 0.53 8.89
C ALA A 47 -11.24 -0.83 9.32
N LEU A 48 -10.52 -1.90 9.00
CA LEU A 48 -10.83 -3.26 9.43
C LEU A 48 -10.05 -3.61 10.69
N THR A 49 -10.67 -4.40 11.56
CA THR A 49 -10.02 -4.92 12.77
C THR A 49 -9.17 -6.16 12.44
N ILE A 50 -8.18 -6.45 13.29
CA ILE A 50 -7.28 -7.61 13.08
C ILE A 50 -8.06 -8.94 13.16
N ALA A 51 -9.06 -9.02 14.03
CA ALA A 51 -9.91 -10.21 14.12
C ALA A 51 -10.65 -10.49 12.81
N GLU A 52 -11.23 -9.46 12.17
CA GLU A 52 -11.90 -9.61 10.87
C GLU A 52 -10.91 -10.05 9.80
N ILE A 53 -9.72 -9.43 9.76
CA ILE A 53 -8.66 -9.77 8.81
C ILE A 53 -8.26 -11.25 8.91
N LYS A 54 -8.14 -11.79 10.12
CA LYS A 54 -7.81 -13.22 10.31
C LYS A 54 -8.89 -14.17 9.79
N THR A 55 -10.15 -13.73 9.76
CA THR A 55 -11.25 -14.52 9.21
C THR A 55 -11.33 -14.44 7.68
N MET A 56 -10.61 -13.51 7.05
CA MET A 56 -10.56 -13.39 5.59
C MET A 56 -9.76 -14.56 4.98
N PRO A 57 -10.11 -15.00 3.76
CA PRO A 57 -9.31 -15.99 3.04
C PRO A 57 -7.92 -15.42 2.71
N ALA A 58 -6.95 -16.33 2.55
CA ALA A 58 -5.58 -15.95 2.19
C ALA A 58 -5.52 -15.12 0.89
N ASN A 59 -4.53 -14.23 0.79
CA ASN A 59 -4.27 -13.35 -0.36
C ASN A 59 -5.36 -12.29 -0.63
N GLN A 60 -6.15 -11.94 0.37
CA GLN A 60 -7.06 -10.79 0.28
C GLN A 60 -6.31 -9.47 0.46
N LYS A 61 -6.76 -8.45 -0.27
CA LYS A 61 -6.24 -7.09 -0.16
C LYS A 61 -7.05 -6.33 0.88
N ILE A 62 -6.34 -5.67 1.77
CA ILE A 62 -6.92 -4.85 2.85
C ILE A 62 -6.62 -3.40 2.53
N SER A 63 -7.63 -2.54 2.61
CA SER A 63 -7.47 -1.11 2.30
C SER A 63 -6.84 -0.35 3.45
N THR A 64 -7.41 -0.49 4.65
CA THR A 64 -7.05 0.30 5.84
C THR A 64 -7.07 -0.59 7.08
N LEU A 65 -6.03 -0.48 7.89
CA LEU A 65 -5.90 -1.13 9.20
C LEU A 65 -5.49 -0.07 10.22
N GLN A 66 -6.14 -0.06 11.37
CA GLN A 66 -5.71 0.72 12.53
C GLN A 66 -5.23 -0.24 13.62
N ALA A 67 -3.94 -0.18 13.96
CA ALA A 67 -3.34 -1.02 14.98
C ALA A 67 -2.15 -0.30 15.63
N ALA A 68 -1.87 -0.62 16.89
CA ALA A 68 -0.69 -0.18 17.60
C ALA A 68 0.48 -1.12 17.32
N VAL A 69 1.63 -0.55 16.95
CA VAL A 69 2.89 -1.30 16.84
C VAL A 69 3.46 -1.47 18.24
N TYR A 70 3.63 -2.70 18.72
CA TYR A 70 4.13 -2.96 20.08
C TYR A 70 5.53 -3.59 20.09
N ASN A 71 5.97 -4.18 18.98
CA ASN A 71 7.32 -4.74 18.88
C ASN A 71 7.86 -4.58 17.46
N ILE A 72 9.07 -4.02 17.37
CA ILE A 72 9.83 -3.88 16.13
C ILE A 72 11.21 -4.49 16.39
N PRO A 73 11.47 -5.72 15.92
CA PRO A 73 12.80 -6.30 15.88
C PRO A 73 13.84 -5.34 15.29
N PRO A 74 15.03 -5.24 15.89
CA PRO A 74 16.08 -4.33 15.42
C PRO A 74 16.70 -4.78 14.09
N THR A 75 16.65 -6.08 13.79
CA THR A 75 17.26 -6.69 12.61
C THR A 75 16.27 -6.77 11.44
N SER A 76 16.71 -6.32 10.26
CA SER A 76 16.07 -6.66 8.98
C SER A 76 16.58 -8.02 8.49
N ASN A 77 15.76 -8.69 7.69
CA ASN A 77 16.14 -9.91 7.00
C ASN A 77 16.26 -9.62 5.49
N THR A 78 17.15 -10.34 4.82
CA THR A 78 17.29 -10.28 3.36
C THR A 78 16.77 -11.56 2.75
N VAL A 79 15.93 -11.45 1.72
CA VAL A 79 15.42 -12.58 0.95
C VAL A 79 15.77 -12.43 -0.52
N ASN A 80 16.26 -13.51 -1.14
CA ASN A 80 16.51 -13.52 -2.57
C ASN A 80 15.23 -13.93 -3.31
N ILE A 81 14.71 -13.04 -4.16
CA ILE A 81 13.55 -13.30 -5.00
C ILE A 81 13.95 -13.05 -6.44
N ARG A 82 13.95 -14.13 -7.24
CA ARG A 82 14.30 -14.10 -8.67
C ARG A 82 15.69 -13.50 -8.94
N GLY A 83 16.67 -13.78 -8.07
CA GLY A 83 18.04 -13.30 -8.22
C GLY A 83 18.27 -11.85 -7.79
N THR A 84 17.25 -11.19 -7.24
CA THR A 84 17.37 -9.87 -6.60
C THR A 84 17.23 -10.04 -5.10
N ASP A 85 18.10 -9.39 -4.34
CA ASP A 85 18.05 -9.37 -2.88
C ASP A 85 17.09 -8.27 -2.42
N TRP A 86 16.12 -8.64 -1.58
CA TRP A 86 15.13 -7.74 -1.02
C TRP A 86 15.28 -7.69 0.50
N GLU A 87 15.32 -6.50 1.06
CA GLU A 87 15.27 -6.32 2.51
C GLU A 87 13.81 -6.27 2.99
N LEU A 88 13.55 -7.00 4.07
CA LEU A 88 12.27 -7.00 4.76
C LEU A 88 12.44 -6.79 6.26
N LYS A 89 11.44 -6.14 6.85
CA LYS A 89 11.34 -5.94 8.29
C LYS A 89 10.02 -6.46 8.80
N THR A 90 10.08 -7.40 9.71
CA THR A 90 8.89 -7.93 10.38
C THR A 90 8.61 -7.09 11.61
N CYS A 91 7.38 -6.65 11.81
CA CYS A 91 6.93 -5.96 13.01
C CYS A 91 5.66 -6.61 13.56
N GLN A 92 5.43 -6.49 14.86
CA GLN A 92 4.23 -7.00 15.50
C GLN A 92 3.29 -5.85 15.83
N VAL A 93 2.04 -6.02 15.39
CA VAL A 93 0.97 -5.04 15.57
C VAL A 93 -0.18 -5.67 16.33
N ALA A 94 -0.81 -4.89 17.19
CA ALA A 94 -1.97 -5.31 17.96
C ALA A 94 -3.05 -4.25 17.92
N ASP A 95 -4.28 -4.71 17.94
CA ASP A 95 -5.47 -3.91 18.14
C ASP A 95 -6.19 -4.47 19.39
N SER A 96 -7.23 -3.78 19.85
CA SER A 96 -8.15 -4.20 20.91
C SER A 96 -8.68 -5.63 20.75
N THR A 97 -8.69 -6.16 19.53
CA THR A 97 -9.25 -7.47 19.19
C THR A 97 -8.23 -8.60 19.17
N SER A 98 -7.05 -8.40 18.57
CA SER A 98 -5.98 -9.40 18.51
C SER A 98 -4.65 -8.82 18.02
N SER A 99 -3.59 -9.63 17.99
CA SER A 99 -2.28 -9.29 17.41
C SER A 99 -2.00 -10.01 16.08
N MET A 100 -1.18 -9.41 15.22
CA MET A 100 -0.66 -10.04 14.01
C MET A 100 0.75 -9.58 13.66
N GLU A 101 1.36 -10.31 12.74
CA GLU A 101 2.66 -9.99 12.18
C GLU A 101 2.50 -9.23 10.85
N LEU A 102 3.23 -8.14 10.69
CA LEU A 102 3.26 -7.33 9.48
C LEU A 102 4.69 -7.27 8.93
N THR A 103 4.84 -7.66 7.66
CA THR A 103 6.13 -7.62 6.95
C THR A 103 6.19 -6.42 6.03
N LEU A 104 7.14 -5.53 6.29
CA LEU A 104 7.43 -4.33 5.52
C LEU A 104 8.55 -4.61 4.53
N TRP A 105 8.45 -4.03 3.35
CA TRP A 105 9.39 -4.22 2.25
C TRP A 105 10.08 -2.90 1.92
N GLU A 106 11.41 -2.94 1.78
CA GLU A 106 12.28 -1.86 1.29
C GLU A 106 11.87 -0.45 1.76
N THR A 107 11.23 0.33 0.86
CA THR A 107 10.90 1.75 1.04
C THR A 107 9.98 1.98 2.24
N TYR A 108 9.17 0.99 2.63
CA TYR A 108 8.27 1.09 3.76
C TYR A 108 8.93 0.78 5.11
N MET A 109 10.17 0.28 5.11
CA MET A 109 10.92 0.02 6.35
C MET A 109 11.31 1.32 7.06
N GLU A 110 11.56 2.40 6.32
CA GLU A 110 11.94 3.70 6.89
C GLU A 110 10.76 4.46 7.51
N ALA A 111 9.53 4.12 7.12
CA ALA A 111 8.32 4.71 7.68
C ALA A 111 8.07 4.28 9.14
N VAL A 112 8.68 3.16 9.55
CA VAL A 112 8.58 2.61 10.91
C VAL A 112 9.87 2.92 11.66
N LYS A 113 10.11 4.22 11.87
CA LYS A 113 11.07 4.71 12.86
C LYS A 113 10.31 4.89 14.16
N THR A 114 10.76 4.19 15.19
CA THR A 114 10.30 4.39 16.56
C THR A 114 10.40 5.88 16.87
N THR A 115 9.27 6.53 17.18
CA THR A 115 9.31 7.79 17.91
C THR A 115 10.05 7.50 19.20
N ASP A 116 11.31 7.91 19.30
CA ASP A 116 12.06 8.01 20.54
C ASP A 116 11.18 8.80 21.51
N VAL A 117 10.57 8.10 22.46
CA VAL A 117 9.97 8.73 23.63
C VAL A 117 11.15 9.29 24.42
N PRO A 118 11.26 10.61 24.62
CA PRO A 118 12.34 11.14 25.46
C PRO A 118 12.15 10.60 26.88
N ASP A 119 13.16 9.89 27.38
CA ASP A 119 13.30 9.55 28.80
C ASP A 119 13.15 10.82 29.64
N ILE A 120 12.26 10.78 30.62
CA ILE A 120 12.03 11.84 31.63
C ILE A 120 13.11 11.73 32.71
#